data_AF-A0A1U7GH87-F1
#
_entry.id   AF-A0A1U7GH87-F1
#
_cell.length_a   1.000
_cell.length_b   1.000
_cell.length_c   1.000
_cell.angle_alpha   90.00
_cell.angle_beta   90.00
_cell.angle_gamma   90.00
#
_symmetry.space_group_name_H-M   'P 1'
#
loop_
_entity.id
_entity.type
_entity.pdbx_description
1 polymer ?
#
loop_
_entity_poly.entity_id
_entity_poly.type
_entity_poly.pdbx_seq_one_letter_code
_entity_poly.pdbx_strand_id
1 'polypeptide(L)'
;MPNRLLDWQIRVKSTLREYHAAQIALDLLEQAEPDEIHRLTEDRGWDALAAVERNAAGHHIQGTYIIRMYSVFEGAVVSYWKLLQSDESRRADGDVMIEEIGDHRKIHPSVTEGAQLVRRHRNNLVHRNFSGSATGMKIEDVHADLNNFLSRLPGRW
;
A
#
# COMPACT_ATOMS: atom_id res chain seq x y z
N MET A 1 -14.59 -16.62 11.25
CA MET A 1 -13.55 -17.55 10.76
C MET A 1 -12.21 -17.00 11.23
N PRO A 2 -11.29 -17.81 11.79
CA PRO A 2 -9.99 -17.30 12.23
C PRO A 2 -9.23 -16.70 11.05
N ASN A 3 -8.68 -15.52 11.24
CA ASN A 3 -7.85 -14.84 10.26
C ASN A 3 -6.53 -15.61 10.13
N ARG A 4 -6.10 -15.85 8.90
CA ARG A 4 -4.83 -16.54 8.63
C ARG A 4 -3.80 -15.52 8.19
N LEU A 5 -2.61 -15.59 8.79
CA LEU A 5 -1.49 -14.74 8.42
C LEU A 5 -1.20 -14.79 6.92
N LEU A 6 -1.24 -16.01 6.37
CA LEU A 6 -0.97 -16.26 4.97
C LEU A 6 -1.92 -15.50 4.05
N ASP A 7 -3.21 -15.36 4.41
CA ASP A 7 -4.19 -14.66 3.59
C ASP A 7 -3.87 -13.16 3.50
N TRP A 8 -3.43 -12.56 4.62
CA TRP A 8 -2.99 -11.16 4.65
C TRP A 8 -1.70 -10.94 3.85
N GLN A 9 -0.71 -11.81 4.01
CA GLN A 9 0.53 -11.75 3.23
C GLN A 9 0.28 -11.92 1.73
N ILE A 10 -0.63 -12.83 1.34
CA ILE A 10 -1.07 -12.99 -0.04
C ILE A 10 -1.70 -11.69 -0.56
N ARG A 11 -2.59 -11.05 0.21
CA ARG A 11 -3.23 -9.79 -0.20
C ARG A 11 -2.22 -8.66 -0.36
N VAL A 12 -1.27 -8.50 0.56
CA VAL A 12 -0.18 -7.52 0.45
C VAL A 12 0.64 -7.77 -0.82
N LYS A 13 1.01 -9.03 -1.08
CA LYS A 13 1.75 -9.42 -2.29
C LYS A 13 0.94 -9.23 -3.58
N SER A 14 -0.37 -9.47 -3.56
CA SER A 14 -1.24 -9.21 -4.70
C SER A 14 -1.27 -7.72 -5.05
N THR A 15 -1.34 -6.83 -4.06
CA THR A 15 -1.26 -5.38 -4.30
C THR A 15 0.04 -4.97 -5.00
N LEU A 16 1.18 -5.59 -4.65
CA LEU A 16 2.46 -5.35 -5.34
C LEU A 16 2.43 -5.84 -6.79
N ARG A 17 1.86 -7.02 -7.05
CA ARG A 17 1.71 -7.56 -8.42
C ARG A 17 0.83 -6.67 -9.29
N GLU A 18 -0.28 -6.18 -8.72
CA GLU A 18 -1.18 -5.26 -9.43
C GLU A 18 -0.49 -3.94 -9.76
N TYR A 19 0.33 -3.41 -8.85
CA TYR A 19 1.16 -2.24 -9.14
C TYR A 19 2.10 -2.50 -10.34
N HIS A 20 2.83 -3.61 -10.35
CA HIS A 20 3.73 -3.92 -11.47
C HIS A 20 2.99 -4.10 -12.79
N ALA A 21 1.83 -4.77 -12.77
CA ALA A 21 0.99 -4.88 -13.96
C ALA A 21 0.53 -3.51 -14.48
N ALA A 22 0.19 -2.60 -13.56
CA ALA A 22 -0.22 -1.25 -13.92
C ALA A 22 0.93 -0.37 -14.41
N GLN A 23 2.14 -0.53 -13.86
CA GLN A 23 3.36 0.09 -14.39
C GLN A 23 3.66 -0.38 -15.81
N ILE A 24 3.64 -1.70 -16.06
CA ILE A 24 3.85 -2.26 -17.41
C ILE A 24 2.79 -1.70 -18.39
N ALA A 25 1.54 -1.60 -17.97
CA ALA A 25 0.49 -1.02 -18.81
C ALA A 25 0.75 0.46 -19.11
N LEU A 26 1.26 1.23 -18.15
CA LEU A 26 1.64 2.62 -18.36
C LEU A 26 2.84 2.75 -19.31
N ASP A 27 3.88 1.92 -19.13
CA ASP A 27 5.06 1.90 -20.00
C ASP A 27 4.68 1.57 -21.45
N LEU A 28 3.75 0.62 -21.65
CA LEU A 28 3.24 0.28 -22.97
C LEU A 28 2.42 1.43 -23.60
N LEU A 29 1.63 2.15 -22.79
CA LEU A 29 0.88 3.32 -23.25
C LEU A 29 1.79 4.50 -23.59
N GLU A 30 2.93 4.64 -22.90
CA GLU A 30 3.93 5.67 -23.20
C GLU A 30 4.69 5.37 -24.50
N GLN A 31 4.87 4.08 -24.83
CA GLN A 31 5.54 3.64 -26.05
C GLN A 31 4.60 3.54 -27.27
N ALA A 32 3.29 3.61 -27.07
CA ALA A 32 2.31 3.49 -28.14
C ALA A 32 2.32 4.72 -29.06
N GLU A 33 2.22 4.48 -30.37
CA GLU A 33 2.16 5.55 -31.35
C GLU A 33 0.86 6.37 -31.18
N PRO A 34 0.86 7.69 -31.49
CA PRO A 34 -0.32 8.53 -31.36
C PRO A 34 -1.57 7.97 -32.05
N ASP A 35 -1.42 7.33 -33.22
CA ASP A 35 -2.51 6.70 -33.98
C ASP A 35 -3.03 5.41 -33.34
N GLU A 36 -2.21 4.70 -32.55
CA GLU A 36 -2.65 3.54 -31.76
C GLU A 36 -3.42 4.00 -30.52
N ILE A 37 -2.94 5.06 -29.86
CA ILE A 37 -3.63 5.66 -28.73
C ILE A 37 -4.97 6.22 -29.18
N HIS A 38 -5.01 6.98 -30.28
CA HIS A 38 -6.24 7.55 -30.82
C HIS A 38 -7.27 6.47 -31.14
N ARG A 39 -6.86 5.35 -31.77
CA ARG A 39 -7.74 4.19 -31.99
C ARG A 39 -8.27 3.56 -30.69
N LEU A 40 -7.49 3.60 -29.60
CA LEU A 40 -7.91 3.09 -28.29
C LEU A 40 -8.80 4.08 -27.52
N THR A 41 -8.77 5.38 -27.86
CA THR A 41 -9.45 6.46 -27.12
C THR A 41 -10.62 7.12 -27.86
N GLU A 42 -10.70 7.00 -29.19
CA GLU A 42 -11.75 7.60 -30.05
C GLU A 42 -13.16 7.24 -29.58
N ASP A 43 -13.38 5.98 -29.18
CA ASP A 43 -14.69 5.50 -28.73
C ASP A 43 -15.08 5.96 -27.31
N ARG A 44 -14.17 6.62 -26.57
CA ARG A 44 -14.37 6.95 -25.15
C ARG A 44 -14.25 8.44 -24.82
N GLY A 45 -13.83 9.29 -25.77
CA GLY A 45 -13.71 10.74 -25.56
C GLY A 45 -12.57 11.16 -24.63
N TRP A 46 -11.47 10.40 -24.61
CA TRP A 46 -10.36 10.56 -23.65
C TRP A 46 -9.19 11.44 -24.16
N ASP A 47 -9.30 11.99 -25.37
CA ASP A 47 -8.17 12.59 -26.09
C ASP A 47 -7.53 13.80 -25.39
N ALA A 48 -8.27 14.59 -24.62
CA ALA A 48 -7.75 15.77 -23.93
C ALA A 48 -7.18 15.48 -22.52
N LEU A 49 -7.69 14.43 -21.84
CA LEU A 49 -7.21 14.02 -20.51
C LEU A 49 -5.93 13.17 -20.61
N ALA A 50 -5.83 12.34 -21.65
CA ALA A 50 -4.77 11.35 -21.81
C ALA A 50 -3.36 11.94 -21.93
N ALA A 51 -3.19 13.17 -22.43
CA ALA A 51 -1.87 13.79 -22.60
C ALA A 51 -1.37 14.49 -21.31
N VAL A 52 -2.27 15.13 -20.55
CA VAL A 52 -1.94 15.86 -19.31
C VAL A 52 -1.79 14.89 -18.13
N GLU A 53 -2.59 13.81 -18.08
CA GLU A 53 -2.50 12.83 -17.00
C GLU A 53 -1.35 11.83 -17.17
N ARG A 54 -0.83 11.62 -18.38
CA ARG A 54 0.26 10.64 -18.64
C ARG A 54 1.50 10.88 -17.77
N ASN A 55 1.99 12.12 -17.70
CA ASN A 55 3.17 12.47 -16.88
C ASN A 55 2.90 12.44 -15.37
N ALA A 56 1.64 12.64 -14.94
CA ALA A 56 1.26 12.62 -13.53
C ALA A 56 0.92 11.19 -13.04
N ALA A 57 0.47 10.31 -13.95
CA ALA A 57 -0.02 8.98 -13.65
C ALA A 57 1.04 8.09 -13.00
N GLY A 58 2.29 8.13 -13.46
CA GLY A 58 3.38 7.32 -12.91
C GLY A 58 3.69 7.63 -11.43
N HIS A 59 3.62 8.89 -11.03
CA HIS A 59 3.82 9.28 -9.63
C HIS A 59 2.59 9.04 -8.77
N HIS A 60 1.39 9.25 -9.34
CA HIS A 60 0.14 9.03 -8.64
C HIS A 60 -0.11 7.54 -8.38
N ILE A 61 0.24 6.66 -9.33
CA ILE A 61 -0.06 5.23 -9.23
C ILE A 61 0.72 4.54 -8.11
N GLN A 62 2.02 4.86 -7.93
CA GLN A 62 2.78 4.31 -6.81
C GLN A 62 2.17 4.74 -5.47
N GLY A 63 1.85 6.03 -5.31
CA GLY A 63 1.19 6.53 -4.11
C GLY A 63 -0.14 5.82 -3.82
N THR A 64 -0.97 5.64 -4.84
CA THR A 64 -2.24 4.90 -4.74
C THR A 64 -2.04 3.46 -4.27
N TYR A 65 -1.08 2.74 -4.86
CA TYR A 65 -0.84 1.35 -4.48
C TYR A 65 -0.18 1.22 -3.10
N ILE A 66 0.65 2.19 -2.67
CA ILE A 66 1.17 2.26 -1.30
C ILE A 66 0.03 2.45 -0.30
N ILE A 67 -0.90 3.39 -0.55
CA ILE A 67 -2.09 3.59 0.31
C ILE A 67 -2.87 2.28 0.41
N ARG A 68 -3.16 1.63 -0.73
CA ARG A 68 -3.91 0.38 -0.77
C ARG A 68 -3.19 -0.75 -0.03
N MET A 69 -1.88 -0.88 -0.20
CA MET A 69 -1.08 -1.91 0.47
C MET A 69 -1.09 -1.72 1.98
N TYR A 70 -0.93 -0.47 2.43
CA TYR A 70 -1.03 -0.14 3.84
C TYR A 70 -2.43 -0.44 4.41
N SER A 71 -3.52 -0.16 3.69
CA SER A 71 -4.87 -0.51 4.14
C SER A 71 -5.07 -2.01 4.36
N VAL A 72 -4.48 -2.86 3.51
CA VAL A 72 -4.49 -4.32 3.70
C VAL A 72 -3.74 -4.71 4.97
N PHE A 73 -2.55 -4.14 5.17
CA PHE A 73 -1.75 -4.36 6.37
C PHE A 73 -2.47 -3.89 7.64
N GLU A 74 -3.05 -2.70 7.62
CA GLU A 74 -3.82 -2.12 8.72
C GLU A 74 -5.00 -3.02 9.08
N GLY A 75 -5.68 -3.62 8.10
CA GLY A 75 -6.71 -4.62 8.34
C GLY A 75 -6.19 -5.84 9.13
N ALA A 76 -5.00 -6.34 8.82
CA ALA A 76 -4.36 -7.43 9.56
C ALA A 76 -3.98 -7.03 10.99
N VAL A 77 -3.38 -5.84 11.15
CA VAL A 77 -2.99 -5.26 12.45
C VAL A 77 -4.21 -5.05 13.34
N VAL A 78 -5.27 -4.41 12.83
CA VAL A 78 -6.53 -4.20 13.56
C VAL A 78 -7.13 -5.53 13.98
N SER A 79 -7.17 -6.50 13.06
CA SER A 79 -7.70 -7.84 13.33
C SER A 79 -6.96 -8.53 14.47
N TYR A 80 -5.62 -8.49 14.45
CA TYR A 80 -4.81 -9.13 15.48
C TYR A 80 -4.87 -8.38 16.81
N TRP A 81 -4.81 -7.05 16.76
CA TRP A 81 -4.88 -6.18 17.94
C TRP A 81 -6.18 -6.38 18.71
N LYS A 82 -7.33 -6.45 18.03
CA LYS A 82 -8.62 -6.73 18.68
C LYS A 82 -8.64 -8.06 19.41
N LEU A 83 -8.00 -9.10 18.86
CA LEU A 83 -7.85 -10.37 19.56
C LEU A 83 -7.01 -10.21 20.83
N LEU A 84 -5.87 -9.50 20.75
CA LEU A 84 -5.00 -9.27 21.91
C LEU A 84 -5.73 -8.54 23.05
N GLN A 85 -6.58 -7.57 22.71
CA GLN A 85 -7.32 -6.78 23.71
C GLN A 85 -8.55 -7.51 24.27
N SER A 86 -8.98 -8.63 23.65
CA SER A 86 -10.23 -9.32 23.99
C SER A 86 -11.46 -8.41 23.96
N ASP A 87 -11.42 -7.33 23.16
CA ASP A 87 -12.48 -6.34 23.01
C ASP A 87 -12.58 -5.90 21.54
N GLU A 88 -13.63 -6.33 20.86
CA GLU A 88 -13.87 -6.01 19.45
C GLU A 88 -14.32 -4.55 19.23
N SER A 89 -14.84 -3.89 20.27
CA SER A 89 -15.36 -2.52 20.22
C SER A 89 -14.26 -1.47 20.40
N ARG A 90 -13.12 -1.88 20.98
CA ARG A 90 -11.99 -0.99 21.23
C ARG A 90 -11.45 -0.40 19.93
N ARG A 91 -11.07 0.88 20.00
CA ARG A 91 -10.44 1.62 18.91
C ARG A 91 -9.11 2.17 19.38
N ALA A 92 -8.12 2.11 18.51
CA ALA A 92 -6.82 2.72 18.69
C ALA A 92 -6.31 3.18 17.32
N ASP A 93 -5.42 4.16 17.34
CA ASP A 93 -4.75 4.62 16.13
C ASP A 93 -3.73 3.59 15.65
N GLY A 94 -3.41 3.63 14.35
CA GLY A 94 -2.51 2.67 13.71
C GLY A 94 -1.14 2.57 14.37
N ASP A 95 -0.59 3.66 14.88
CA ASP A 95 0.68 3.68 15.61
C ASP A 95 0.59 2.92 16.92
N VAL A 96 -0.43 3.20 17.73
CA VAL A 96 -0.66 2.51 19.02
C VAL A 96 -0.81 1.01 18.79
N MET A 97 -1.58 0.59 17.77
CA MET A 97 -1.75 -0.83 17.48
C MET A 97 -0.43 -1.52 17.11
N ILE A 98 0.40 -0.88 16.27
CA ILE A 98 1.70 -1.41 15.84
C ILE A 98 2.66 -1.52 17.04
N GLU A 99 2.70 -0.52 17.91
CA GLU A 99 3.53 -0.51 19.12
C GLU A 99 3.10 -1.58 20.12
N GLU A 100 1.81 -1.62 20.47
CA GLU A 100 1.30 -2.60 21.44
C GLU A 100 1.49 -4.05 20.94
N ILE A 101 1.27 -4.31 19.66
CA ILE A 101 1.58 -5.61 19.06
C ILE A 101 3.09 -5.89 19.15
N GLY A 102 3.92 -4.91 18.83
CA GLY A 102 5.38 -5.02 18.91
C GLY A 102 5.86 -5.42 20.29
N ASP A 103 5.35 -4.74 21.32
CA ASP A 103 5.69 -5.00 22.72
C ASP A 103 5.17 -6.35 23.22
N HIS A 104 3.96 -6.73 22.82
CA HIS A 104 3.35 -8.01 23.18
C HIS A 104 4.11 -9.19 22.52
N ARG A 105 4.51 -9.03 21.25
CA ARG A 105 5.18 -10.06 20.45
C ARG A 105 6.70 -10.03 20.54
N LYS A 106 7.27 -9.09 21.30
CA LYS A 106 8.72 -8.87 21.39
C LYS A 106 9.35 -8.71 20.01
N ILE A 107 8.67 -7.98 19.12
CA ILE A 107 9.17 -7.64 17.79
C ILE A 107 10.34 -6.68 17.95
N HIS A 108 11.42 -6.93 17.21
CA HIS A 108 12.59 -6.05 17.26
C HIS A 108 12.20 -4.61 16.87
N PRO A 109 12.64 -3.57 17.60
CA PRO A 109 12.21 -2.19 17.37
C PRO A 109 12.36 -1.70 15.94
N SER A 110 13.41 -2.15 15.22
CA SER A 110 13.62 -1.78 13.81
C SER A 110 12.50 -2.26 12.88
N VAL A 111 11.83 -3.37 13.20
CA VAL A 111 10.72 -3.92 12.41
C VAL A 111 9.45 -3.10 12.66
N THR A 112 9.19 -2.74 13.91
CA THR A 112 8.10 -1.84 14.30
C THR A 112 8.28 -0.46 13.66
N GLU A 113 9.51 0.07 13.70
CA GLU A 113 9.84 1.37 13.10
C GLU A 113 9.67 1.37 11.57
N GLY A 114 10.00 0.27 10.88
CA GLY A 114 9.72 0.12 9.45
C GLY A 114 8.22 0.26 9.14
N ALA A 115 7.36 -0.45 9.86
CA ALA A 115 5.91 -0.33 9.69
C ALA A 115 5.39 1.09 10.01
N GLN A 116 5.93 1.74 11.05
CA GLN A 116 5.60 3.13 11.39
C GLN A 116 6.05 4.13 10.32
N LEU A 117 7.22 3.91 9.71
CA LEU A 117 7.72 4.73 8.61
C LEU A 117 6.76 4.67 7.41
N VAL A 118 6.30 3.47 7.05
CA VAL A 118 5.28 3.30 5.99
C VAL A 118 3.99 4.04 6.35
N ARG A 119 3.49 3.93 7.60
CA ARG A 119 2.30 4.67 8.05
C ARG A 119 2.46 6.17 7.87
N ARG A 120 3.58 6.74 8.33
CA ARG A 120 3.86 8.18 8.21
C ARG A 120 3.95 8.60 6.75
N HIS A 121 4.59 7.78 5.91
CA HIS A 121 4.64 8.01 4.47
C HIS A 121 3.24 8.01 3.85
N ARG A 122 2.40 7.02 4.17
CA ARG A 122 0.99 6.97 3.74
C ARG A 122 0.21 8.21 4.17
N ASN A 123 0.36 8.64 5.42
CA ASN A 123 -0.33 9.84 5.92
C ASN A 123 0.12 11.09 5.15
N ASN A 124 1.41 11.19 4.82
CA ASN A 124 1.91 12.27 3.97
C ASN A 124 1.31 12.24 2.56
N LEU A 125 1.18 11.04 1.95
CA LEU A 125 0.53 10.87 0.64
C LEU A 125 -0.94 11.29 0.66
N VAL A 126 -1.65 11.07 1.76
CA VAL A 126 -3.07 11.43 1.91
C VAL A 126 -3.26 12.93 2.20
N HIS A 127 -2.37 13.55 2.99
CA HIS A 127 -2.57 14.91 3.50
C HIS A 127 -1.83 16.01 2.74
N ARG A 128 -0.83 15.70 1.90
CA ARG A 128 -0.14 16.70 1.09
C ARG A 128 -0.61 16.64 -0.36
N ASN A 129 -0.93 17.81 -0.92
CA ASN A 129 -0.96 18.00 -2.37
C ASN A 129 0.34 17.43 -2.94
N PHE A 130 0.25 16.69 -4.04
CA PHE A 130 1.34 16.12 -4.84
C PHE A 130 2.35 17.17 -5.38
N SER A 131 2.50 18.32 -4.74
CA SER A 131 3.52 19.32 -5.00
C SER A 131 4.86 18.84 -4.45
N GLY A 132 5.51 17.95 -5.20
CA GLY A 132 6.97 17.72 -5.23
C GLY A 132 7.65 17.43 -3.89
N SER A 133 8.20 16.22 -3.76
CA SER A 133 9.01 15.75 -2.60
C SER A 133 8.20 15.14 -1.45
N ALA A 134 7.27 14.24 -1.77
CA ALA A 134 7.03 13.11 -0.86
C ALA A 134 8.29 12.22 -0.95
N THR A 135 9.00 12.05 0.15
CA THR A 135 10.20 11.22 0.26
C THR A 135 9.95 9.79 -0.23
N GLY A 136 10.20 9.57 -1.52
CA GLY A 136 10.99 8.50 -2.16
C GLY A 136 10.83 7.04 -1.75
N MET A 137 9.85 6.65 -0.95
CA MET A 137 9.69 5.26 -0.57
C MET A 137 9.17 4.46 -1.76
N LYS A 138 9.95 3.46 -2.20
CA LYS A 138 9.52 2.55 -3.26
C LYS A 138 8.51 1.56 -2.72
N ILE A 139 7.60 1.10 -3.58
CA ILE A 139 6.56 0.16 -3.15
C ILE A 139 7.15 -1.19 -2.72
N GLU A 140 8.32 -1.56 -3.24
CA GLU A 140 9.06 -2.75 -2.83
C GLU A 140 9.55 -2.64 -1.39
N ASP A 141 10.03 -1.47 -0.99
CA ASP A 141 10.46 -1.18 0.39
C ASP A 141 9.25 -1.23 1.33
N VAL A 142 8.12 -0.62 0.93
CA VAL A 142 6.84 -0.74 1.65
C VAL A 142 6.45 -2.20 1.83
N HIS A 143 6.45 -2.98 0.75
CA HIS A 143 6.10 -4.39 0.81
C HIS A 143 7.02 -5.18 1.74
N ALA A 144 8.33 -4.91 1.71
CA ALA A 144 9.31 -5.56 2.55
C ALA A 144 9.09 -5.25 4.04
N ASP A 145 8.93 -3.98 4.39
CA ASP A 145 8.72 -3.55 5.78
C ASP A 145 7.42 -4.10 6.37
N LEU A 146 6.32 -3.99 5.62
CA LEU A 146 5.02 -4.50 6.06
C LEU A 146 5.03 -6.03 6.22
N ASN A 147 5.63 -6.77 5.28
CA ASN A 147 5.71 -8.23 5.41
C ASN A 147 6.68 -8.67 6.51
N ASN A 148 7.76 -7.94 6.76
CA ASN A 148 8.68 -8.22 7.85
C ASN A 148 7.94 -8.11 9.20
N PHE A 149 7.09 -7.09 9.38
CA PHE A 149 6.22 -6.99 10.55
C PHE A 149 5.21 -8.15 10.62
N LEU A 150 4.46 -8.40 9.54
CA LEU A 150 3.45 -9.47 9.51
C LEU A 150 4.07 -10.86 9.81
N SER A 151 5.30 -11.12 9.36
CA SER A 151 5.99 -12.39 9.62
C SER A 151 6.22 -12.70 11.10
N ARG A 152 6.06 -11.71 11.99
CA ARG A 152 6.21 -11.86 13.45
C ARG A 152 4.90 -12.20 14.17
N LEU A 153 3.78 -12.11 13.45
CA LEU A 153 2.46 -12.47 13.96
C LEU A 153 2.28 -14.00 13.97
N PRO A 154 1.39 -14.56 14.81
CA PRO A 154 1.08 -15.98 14.76
C PRO A 154 0.45 -16.36 13.42
N GLY A 155 0.61 -17.62 12.98
CA GLY A 155 0.07 -18.06 11.68
C GLY A 155 -1.47 -18.02 11.58
N ARG A 156 -2.16 -17.98 12.72
CA ARG A 156 -3.63 -17.90 12.84
C ARG A 156 -4.00 -17.09 14.08
N TRP A 157 -5.09 -16.34 13.99
CA TRP A 157 -5.69 -15.62 15.11
C TRP A 157 -7.18 -15.37 14.89
#